data_AF-F6H585-F1
#
_entry.id   AF-F6H585-F1
#
_cell.length_a   1.000
_cell.length_b   1.000
_cell.length_c   1.000
_cell.angle_alpha   90.00
_cell.angle_beta   90.00
_cell.angle_gamma   90.00
#
_symmetry.space_group_name_H-M   'P 1'
#
loop_
_entity.id
_entity.type
_entity.pdbx_description
1 polymer ?
#
loop_
_entity_poly.entity_id
_entity_poly.type
_entity_poly.pdbx_seq_one_letter_code
_entity_poly.pdbx_strand_id
1 'polypeptide(L)'
;MPLSCLSPKSGNAVLGLPYALASLSFCQSFNLDLLKASATLTLAELWLSLGSNHAERASILVQGALPMILGHGGLELRSRAYIAEAKCYLSNPSFSVFENSEVVLDPLRQATEELEILEYHELAAEAFYLIAMVFDKLGQLEEREEAAASFMKHVKALENPQNEQDPLFNIH
;
A
#
# COMPACT_ATOMS: atom_id res chain seq x y z
N MET A 1 -2.41 -23.27 3.53
CA MET A 1 -1.17 -22.90 2.83
C MET A 1 -1.06 -21.38 2.88
N PRO A 2 0.03 -20.80 3.39
CA PRO A 2 0.12 -19.36 3.63
C PRO A 2 0.26 -18.60 2.31
N LEU A 3 -0.45 -17.46 2.22
CA LEU A 3 -0.59 -16.58 1.05
C LEU A 3 0.67 -15.77 0.69
N SER A 4 1.83 -16.09 1.29
CA SER A 4 3.06 -15.31 1.19
C SER A 4 3.85 -15.48 -0.12
N CYS A 5 3.38 -16.33 -1.05
CA CYS A 5 4.14 -16.67 -2.27
C CYS A 5 3.63 -16.02 -3.57
N LEU A 6 2.49 -15.31 -3.59
CA LEU A 6 2.10 -14.52 -4.77
C LEU A 6 2.60 -13.09 -4.61
N SER A 7 3.92 -12.93 -4.73
CA SER A 7 4.53 -11.61 -4.84
C SER A 7 4.09 -10.96 -6.15
N PRO A 8 3.55 -9.72 -6.15
CA PRO A 8 3.38 -8.92 -7.37
C PRO A 8 4.73 -8.62 -8.07
N LYS A 9 5.86 -8.94 -7.42
CA LYS A 9 7.23 -8.90 -7.97
C LYS A 9 7.48 -9.77 -9.22
N SER A 10 6.59 -10.69 -9.60
CA SER A 10 6.83 -11.59 -10.76
C SER A 10 6.43 -11.00 -12.13
N GLY A 11 5.90 -9.78 -12.20
CA GLY A 11 5.58 -9.10 -13.47
C GLY A 11 4.47 -9.76 -14.30
N ASN A 12 3.86 -10.84 -13.83
CA ASN A 12 2.79 -11.57 -14.52
C ASN A 12 1.50 -11.53 -13.71
N ALA A 13 0.87 -10.36 -13.68
CA ALA A 13 -0.45 -10.16 -13.06
C ALA A 13 -1.52 -11.15 -13.58
N VAL A 14 -1.36 -11.61 -14.82
CA VAL A 14 -2.22 -12.61 -15.48
C VAL A 14 -2.18 -13.97 -14.80
N LEU A 15 -1.03 -14.39 -14.25
CA LEU A 15 -0.89 -15.68 -13.58
C LEU A 15 -1.48 -15.68 -12.16
N GLY A 16 -1.56 -14.51 -11.51
CA GLY A 16 -2.13 -14.38 -10.17
C GLY A 16 -3.65 -14.38 -10.12
N LEU A 17 -4.31 -14.00 -11.22
CA LEU A 17 -5.77 -13.85 -11.32
C LEU A 17 -6.56 -15.14 -10.99
N PRO A 18 -6.25 -16.32 -11.57
CA PRO A 18 -6.99 -17.55 -11.27
C PRO A 18 -6.87 -17.96 -9.79
N TYR A 19 -5.70 -17.75 -9.18
CA TYR A 19 -5.47 -18.09 -7.79
C TYR A 19 -6.23 -17.15 -6.85
N ALA A 20 -6.17 -15.84 -7.09
CA ALA A 20 -6.93 -14.87 -6.29
C ALA A 20 -8.45 -15.14 -6.36
N LEU A 21 -8.98 -15.46 -7.55
CA LEU A 21 -10.39 -15.80 -7.74
C LEU A 21 -10.80 -17.12 -7.07
N ALA A 22 -9.95 -18.14 -7.11
CA ALA A 22 -10.18 -19.41 -6.43
C ALA A 22 -10.18 -19.21 -4.90
N SER A 23 -9.22 -18.45 -4.37
CA SER A 23 -9.18 -18.07 -2.96
C SER A 23 -10.41 -17.30 -2.54
N LEU A 24 -10.89 -16.35 -3.35
CA LEU A 24 -12.12 -15.59 -3.09
C LEU A 24 -13.36 -16.49 -3.00
N SER A 25 -13.53 -17.43 -3.94
CA SER A 25 -14.63 -18.41 -3.87
C SER A 25 -14.55 -19.28 -2.62
N PHE A 26 -13.34 -19.70 -2.24
CA PHE A 26 -13.14 -20.47 -1.02
C PHE A 26 -13.47 -19.66 0.24
N CYS A 27 -13.03 -18.40 0.33
CA CYS A 27 -13.31 -17.55 1.51
C CYS A 27 -14.81 -17.26 1.69
N GLN A 28 -15.55 -17.10 0.59
CA GLN A 28 -17.00 -16.92 0.61
C GLN A 28 -17.74 -18.14 1.17
N SER A 29 -17.21 -19.35 0.98
CA SER A 29 -17.82 -20.58 1.54
C SER A 29 -17.60 -20.78 3.05
N PHE A 30 -16.68 -20.05 3.69
CA PHE A 30 -16.31 -20.23 5.10
C PHE A 30 -16.53 -19.00 6.00
N ASN A 31 -17.25 -17.96 5.53
CA ASN A 31 -17.45 -16.69 6.26
C ASN A 31 -16.14 -16.04 6.73
N LEU A 32 -15.06 -16.20 5.94
CA LEU A 32 -13.77 -15.58 6.24
C LEU A 32 -13.76 -14.16 5.67
N ASP A 33 -14.59 -13.28 6.24
CA ASP A 33 -14.87 -11.95 5.67
C ASP A 33 -13.60 -11.09 5.55
N LEU A 34 -12.68 -11.19 6.53
CA LEU A 34 -11.38 -10.52 6.45
C LEU A 34 -10.48 -11.09 5.35
N LEU A 35 -10.47 -12.42 5.17
CA LEU A 35 -9.65 -13.07 4.15
C LEU A 35 -10.18 -12.76 2.74
N LYS A 36 -11.51 -12.72 2.59
CA LYS A 36 -12.19 -12.25 1.39
C LYS A 36 -11.81 -10.79 1.08
N ALA A 37 -11.82 -9.91 2.08
CA ALA A 37 -11.43 -8.51 1.90
C ALA A 37 -9.95 -8.37 1.49
N SER A 38 -9.05 -9.12 2.14
CA SER A 38 -7.62 -9.17 1.79
C SER A 38 -7.38 -9.69 0.36
N ALA A 39 -8.09 -10.74 -0.06
CA ALA A 39 -8.01 -11.26 -1.42
C ALA A 39 -8.60 -10.26 -2.45
N THR A 40 -9.66 -9.54 -2.08
CA THR A 40 -10.25 -8.47 -2.89
C THR A 40 -9.27 -7.32 -3.10
N LEU A 41 -8.54 -6.92 -2.04
CA LEU A 41 -7.48 -5.92 -2.12
C LEU A 41 -6.36 -6.36 -3.08
N THR A 42 -5.91 -7.62 -2.96
CA THR A 42 -4.88 -8.18 -3.86
C THR A 42 -5.37 -8.18 -5.32
N LEU A 43 -6.64 -8.50 -5.56
CA LEU A 43 -7.25 -8.42 -6.89
C LEU A 43 -7.24 -6.97 -7.42
N ALA A 44 -7.53 -5.98 -6.58
CA ALA A 44 -7.48 -4.58 -6.97
C ALA A 44 -6.07 -4.10 -7.32
N GLU A 45 -5.06 -4.49 -6.53
CA GLU A 45 -3.64 -4.22 -6.83
C GLU A 45 -3.24 -4.82 -8.19
N LEU A 46 -3.70 -6.04 -8.50
CA LEU A 46 -3.49 -6.65 -9.81
C LEU A 46 -4.16 -5.85 -10.93
N TRP A 47 -5.39 -5.37 -10.74
CA TRP A 47 -6.04 -4.51 -11.73
C TRP A 47 -5.27 -3.22 -11.99
N LEU A 48 -4.72 -2.59 -10.95
CA LEU A 48 -3.86 -1.41 -11.12
C LEU A 48 -2.59 -1.74 -11.90
N SER A 49 -1.99 -2.91 -11.67
CA SER A 49 -0.80 -3.36 -12.42
C SER A 49 -1.06 -3.63 -13.91
N LEU A 50 -2.30 -3.92 -14.29
CA LEU A 50 -2.72 -4.11 -15.68
C LEU A 50 -2.90 -2.79 -16.45
N GLY A 51 -2.94 -1.65 -15.75
CA GLY A 51 -2.93 -0.31 -16.33
C GLY A 51 -4.04 0.62 -15.82
N SER A 52 -3.90 1.91 -16.14
CA SER A 52 -4.79 2.99 -15.69
C SER A 52 -6.24 2.85 -16.17
N ASN A 53 -6.48 2.14 -17.28
CA ASN A 53 -7.84 1.84 -17.78
C ASN A 53 -8.68 1.01 -16.79
N HIS A 54 -8.05 0.38 -15.80
CA HIS A 54 -8.72 -0.43 -14.79
C HIS A 54 -8.75 0.23 -13.41
N ALA A 55 -8.30 1.48 -13.29
CA ALA A 55 -8.25 2.21 -12.02
C ALA A 55 -9.64 2.36 -11.38
N GLU A 56 -10.69 2.64 -12.16
CA GLU A 56 -12.06 2.73 -11.66
C GLU A 56 -12.55 1.39 -11.08
N ARG A 57 -12.26 0.29 -11.78
CA ARG A 57 -12.62 -1.05 -11.32
C ARG A 57 -11.86 -1.44 -10.05
N ALA A 58 -10.57 -1.10 -9.98
CA ALA A 58 -9.77 -1.31 -8.77
C ALA A 58 -10.31 -0.48 -7.61
N SER A 59 -10.68 0.77 -7.84
CA SER A 59 -11.25 1.68 -6.82
C SER A 59 -12.51 1.10 -6.19
N ILE A 60 -13.46 0.61 -7.00
CA ILE A 60 -14.69 -0.02 -6.50
C ILE A 60 -14.38 -1.24 -5.60
N LEU A 61 -13.39 -2.06 -6.00
CA LEU A 61 -12.99 -3.24 -5.23
C LEU A 61 -12.34 -2.85 -3.89
N VAL A 62 -11.46 -1.84 -3.91
CA VAL A 62 -10.80 -1.31 -2.69
C VAL A 62 -11.82 -0.71 -1.74
N GLN A 63 -12.69 0.17 -2.23
CA GLN A 63 -13.75 0.81 -1.44
C GLN A 63 -14.71 -0.23 -0.82
N GLY A 64 -15.04 -1.30 -1.56
CA GLY A 64 -15.86 -2.39 -1.04
C GLY A 64 -15.17 -3.24 0.03
N ALA A 65 -13.85 -3.34 0.00
CA ALA A 65 -13.06 -4.11 0.98
C ALA A 65 -12.65 -3.28 2.20
N LEU A 66 -12.57 -1.95 2.07
CA LEU A 66 -12.08 -1.02 3.10
C LEU A 66 -12.78 -1.20 4.46
N PRO A 67 -14.12 -1.22 4.57
CA PRO A 67 -14.79 -1.30 5.87
C PRO A 67 -14.40 -2.54 6.68
N MET A 68 -14.25 -3.68 6.01
CA MET A 68 -13.82 -4.92 6.65
C MET A 68 -12.35 -4.86 7.07
N ILE A 69 -11.48 -4.30 6.22
CA ILE A 69 -10.05 -4.19 6.49
C ILE A 69 -9.76 -3.19 7.61
N LEU A 70 -10.40 -2.03 7.62
CA LEU A 70 -10.17 -1.02 8.66
C LEU A 70 -10.71 -1.47 10.02
N GLY A 71 -11.84 -2.20 10.02
CA GLY A 71 -12.44 -2.70 11.25
C GLY A 71 -11.73 -3.92 11.87
N HIS A 72 -11.18 -4.82 11.04
CA HIS A 72 -10.70 -6.13 11.51
C HIS A 72 -9.29 -6.50 11.00
N GLY A 73 -8.70 -5.72 10.10
CA GLY A 73 -7.38 -5.95 9.55
C GLY A 73 -6.27 -5.48 10.48
N GLY A 74 -5.13 -6.19 10.44
CA GLY A 74 -3.90 -5.74 11.08
C GLY A 74 -3.30 -4.52 10.38
N LEU A 75 -2.36 -3.87 11.05
CA LEU A 75 -1.66 -2.66 10.59
C LEU A 75 -1.16 -2.78 9.15
N GLU A 76 -0.49 -3.89 8.80
CA GLU A 76 0.00 -4.13 7.44
C GLU A 76 -1.13 -4.08 6.40
N LEU A 77 -2.25 -4.77 6.67
CA LEU A 77 -3.35 -4.88 5.72
C LEU A 77 -4.09 -3.54 5.54
N ARG A 78 -4.23 -2.76 6.62
CA ARG A 78 -4.81 -1.42 6.56
C ARG A 78 -3.94 -0.47 5.76
N SER A 79 -2.64 -0.45 6.07
CA SER A 79 -1.64 0.33 5.34
C SER A 79 -1.62 0.00 3.85
N ARG A 80 -1.67 -1.28 3.47
CA ARG A 80 -1.80 -1.72 2.08
C ARG A 80 -3.10 -1.23 1.43
N ALA A 81 -4.22 -1.28 2.14
CA ALA A 81 -5.51 -0.79 1.63
C ALA A 81 -5.47 0.71 1.32
N TYR A 82 -4.89 1.51 2.21
CA TYR A 82 -4.72 2.95 2.01
C TYR A 82 -3.80 3.27 0.82
N ILE A 83 -2.69 2.55 0.67
CA ILE A 83 -1.80 2.71 -0.48
C ILE A 83 -2.50 2.34 -1.79
N ALA A 84 -3.26 1.25 -1.82
CA ALA A 84 -4.01 0.84 -3.00
C ALA A 84 -5.10 1.87 -3.36
N GLU A 85 -5.79 2.43 -2.37
CA GLU A 85 -6.78 3.49 -2.55
C GLU A 85 -6.14 4.76 -3.14
N ALA A 86 -5.02 5.20 -2.57
CA ALA A 86 -4.24 6.33 -3.06
C ALA A 86 -3.81 6.12 -4.53
N LYS A 87 -3.30 4.94 -4.87
CA LYS A 87 -2.93 4.59 -6.25
C LYS A 87 -4.14 4.60 -7.19
N CYS A 88 -5.31 4.17 -6.74
CA CYS A 88 -6.55 4.24 -7.54
C CYS A 88 -6.91 5.69 -7.88
N TYR A 89 -6.87 6.60 -6.91
CA TYR A 89 -7.13 8.02 -7.15
C TYR A 89 -6.09 8.64 -8.08
N LEU A 90 -4.80 8.39 -7.84
CA LEU A 90 -3.71 8.96 -8.64
C LEU A 90 -3.67 8.41 -10.08
N SER A 91 -4.20 7.21 -10.32
CA SER A 91 -4.30 6.62 -11.66
C SER A 91 -5.55 7.05 -12.41
N ASN A 92 -6.53 7.66 -11.73
CA ASN A 92 -7.77 8.11 -12.35
C ASN A 92 -7.56 9.49 -13.00
N PRO A 93 -7.74 9.62 -14.33
CA PRO A 93 -7.53 10.90 -15.03
C PRO A 93 -8.55 11.97 -14.63
N SER A 94 -9.70 11.58 -14.08
CA SER A 94 -10.74 12.51 -13.61
C SER A 94 -10.46 13.06 -12.21
N PHE A 95 -9.46 12.54 -11.50
CA PHE A 95 -9.16 12.97 -10.15
C PHE A 95 -8.25 14.20 -10.15
N SER A 96 -8.74 15.30 -9.57
CA SER A 96 -7.95 16.51 -9.36
C SER A 96 -7.27 16.48 -7.99
N VAL A 97 -5.95 16.28 -7.99
CA VAL A 97 -5.13 16.30 -6.77
C VAL A 97 -5.19 17.67 -6.07
N PHE A 98 -5.34 18.76 -6.83
CA PHE A 98 -5.41 20.11 -6.27
C PHE A 98 -6.64 20.37 -5.41
N GLU A 99 -7.76 19.73 -5.73
CA GLU A 99 -9.04 19.98 -5.05
C GLU A 99 -9.27 19.02 -3.89
N ASN A 100 -8.71 17.81 -3.95
CA ASN A 100 -9.02 16.72 -3.01
C ASN A 100 -7.75 16.01 -2.50
N SER A 101 -6.66 16.75 -2.28
CA SER A 101 -5.38 16.18 -1.82
C SER A 101 -5.49 15.43 -0.49
N GLU A 102 -6.32 15.92 0.44
CA GLU A 102 -6.52 15.32 1.77
C GLU A 102 -7.06 13.89 1.70
N VAL A 103 -7.91 13.58 0.71
CA VAL A 103 -8.48 12.24 0.49
C VAL A 103 -7.38 11.20 0.19
N VAL A 104 -6.22 11.65 -0.29
CA VAL A 104 -5.05 10.80 -0.58
C VAL A 104 -4.00 10.92 0.51
N LEU A 105 -3.75 12.13 1.02
CA LEU A 105 -2.70 12.40 2.00
C LEU A 105 -3.03 11.82 3.38
N ASP A 106 -4.26 11.93 3.86
CA ASP A 106 -4.62 11.46 5.21
C ASP A 106 -4.50 9.93 5.33
N PRO A 107 -5.04 9.12 4.40
CA PRO A 107 -4.81 7.68 4.40
C PRO A 107 -3.32 7.30 4.28
N LEU A 108 -2.55 8.02 3.46
CA LEU A 108 -1.13 7.74 3.29
C LEU A 108 -0.32 8.07 4.54
N ARG A 109 -0.64 9.15 5.26
CA ARG A 109 -0.01 9.49 6.54
C ARG A 109 -0.26 8.42 7.59
N GLN A 110 -1.52 7.95 7.69
CA GLN A 110 -1.85 6.82 8.57
C GLN A 110 -1.07 5.56 8.17
N ALA A 111 -1.00 5.25 6.87
CA ALA A 111 -0.21 4.12 6.40
C ALA A 111 1.27 4.26 6.76
N THR A 112 1.89 5.42 6.59
CA THR A 112 3.31 5.62 6.95
C THR A 112 3.55 5.42 8.44
N GLU A 113 2.70 5.96 9.31
CA GLU A 113 2.82 5.78 10.76
C GLU A 113 2.71 4.30 11.16
N GLU A 114 1.71 3.59 10.63
CA GLU A 114 1.51 2.16 10.89
C GLU A 114 2.68 1.31 10.38
N LEU A 115 3.26 1.65 9.23
CA LEU A 115 4.37 0.91 8.62
C LEU A 115 5.72 1.20 9.27
N GLU A 116 5.92 2.41 9.78
CA GLU A 116 7.09 2.73 10.60
C GLU A 116 7.06 1.92 11.90
N ILE A 117 5.90 1.77 12.55
CA ILE A 117 5.74 0.92 13.75
C ILE A 117 6.06 -0.55 13.45
N LEU A 118 5.72 -1.02 12.26
CA LEU A 118 6.00 -2.39 11.82
C LEU A 118 7.41 -2.59 11.27
N GLU A 119 8.21 -1.53 11.16
CA GLU A 119 9.51 -1.54 10.46
C GLU A 119 9.41 -2.10 9.03
N TYR A 120 8.23 -1.97 8.40
CA TYR A 120 8.01 -2.50 7.06
C TYR A 120 8.49 -1.49 6.01
N HIS A 121 9.82 -1.39 5.90
CA HIS A 121 10.49 -0.36 5.10
C HIS A 121 10.15 -0.38 3.60
N GLU A 122 9.88 -1.54 2.99
CA GLU A 122 9.49 -1.62 1.57
C GLU A 122 8.18 -0.88 1.29
N LEU A 123 7.16 -1.16 2.10
CA LEU A 123 5.85 -0.55 1.93
C LEU A 123 5.84 0.91 2.43
N ALA A 124 6.61 1.21 3.49
CA ALA A 124 6.77 2.57 3.99
C ALA A 124 7.42 3.48 2.94
N ALA A 125 8.47 3.01 2.27
CA ALA A 125 9.09 3.73 1.16
C ALA A 125 8.06 3.99 0.04
N GLU A 126 7.27 2.99 -0.34
CA GLU A 126 6.22 3.20 -1.34
C GLU A 126 5.20 4.28 -0.93
N ALA A 127 4.76 4.27 0.33
CA ALA A 127 3.83 5.29 0.84
C ALA A 127 4.46 6.70 0.82
N PHE A 128 5.69 6.86 1.30
CA PHE A 128 6.39 8.15 1.26
C PHE A 128 6.66 8.65 -0.16
N TYR A 129 6.92 7.75 -1.10
CA TYR A 129 7.03 8.10 -2.53
C TYR A 129 5.72 8.69 -3.06
N LEU A 130 4.58 8.06 -2.76
CA LEU A 130 3.27 8.58 -3.16
C LEU A 130 2.95 9.93 -2.51
N ILE A 131 3.30 10.13 -1.24
CA ILE A 131 3.16 11.42 -0.55
C ILE A 131 3.99 12.49 -1.28
N ALA A 132 5.26 12.21 -1.57
CA ALA A 132 6.14 13.13 -2.28
C ALA A 132 5.60 13.47 -3.68
N MET A 133 5.05 12.50 -4.41
CA MET A 133 4.39 12.74 -5.70
C MET A 133 3.17 13.65 -5.58
N VAL A 134 2.37 13.52 -4.52
CA VAL A 134 1.20 14.39 -4.29
C VAL A 134 1.66 15.81 -4.01
N PHE A 135 2.64 16.01 -3.13
CA PHE A 135 3.18 17.35 -2.84
C PHE A 135 3.88 18.00 -4.03
N ASP A 136 4.58 17.21 -4.86
CA ASP A 136 5.15 17.68 -6.13
C ASP A 136 4.05 18.22 -7.06
N LYS A 137 2.93 17.51 -7.20
CA LYS A 137 1.77 17.98 -7.98
C LYS A 137 1.16 19.24 -7.39
N LEU A 138 1.13 19.40 -6.07
CA LEU A 138 0.63 20.59 -5.39
C LEU A 138 1.59 21.79 -5.44
N GLY A 139 2.85 21.59 -5.85
CA GLY A 139 3.90 22.61 -5.81
C GLY A 139 4.44 22.91 -4.41
N GLN A 140 4.14 22.05 -3.44
CA GLN A 140 4.58 22.14 -2.04
C GLN A 140 5.97 21.50 -1.89
N LEU A 141 7.01 22.31 -2.13
CA LEU A 141 8.38 21.82 -2.22
C LEU A 141 8.96 21.37 -0.88
N GLU A 142 8.64 22.07 0.21
CA GLU A 142 9.18 21.77 1.55
C GLU A 142 8.66 20.41 2.04
N GLU A 143 7.34 20.20 1.95
CA GLU A 143 6.67 18.96 2.34
C GLU A 143 7.06 17.78 1.42
N ARG A 144 7.30 18.07 0.13
CA ARG A 144 7.85 17.08 -0.81
C ARG A 144 9.26 16.64 -0.39
N GLU A 145 10.14 17.58 -0.05
CA GLU A 145 11.52 17.28 0.34
C GLU A 145 11.56 16.48 1.65
N GLU A 146 10.69 16.80 2.61
CA GLU A 146 10.52 16.03 3.84
C GLU A 146 10.08 14.58 3.54
N ALA A 147 9.04 14.40 2.72
CA ALA A 147 8.59 13.06 2.32
C ALA A 147 9.67 12.29 1.54
N ALA A 148 10.45 12.97 0.69
CA ALA A 148 11.56 12.37 -0.04
C ALA A 148 12.72 11.96 0.88
N ALA A 149 12.99 12.72 1.94
CA ALA A 149 13.98 12.36 2.96
C ALA A 149 13.56 11.08 3.71
N SER A 150 12.28 10.98 4.10
CA SER A 150 11.71 9.77 4.73
C SER A 150 11.73 8.57 3.78
N PHE A 151 11.38 8.76 2.51
CA PHE A 151 11.55 7.73 1.47
C PHE A 151 13.00 7.21 1.43
N MET A 152 13.97 8.13 1.35
CA MET A 152 15.39 7.78 1.27
C MET A 152 15.89 7.07 2.54
N LYS A 153 15.37 7.43 3.72
CA LYS A 153 15.65 6.74 4.98
C LYS A 153 15.25 5.26 4.90
N HIS A 154 14.03 4.98 4.44
CA HIS A 154 13.55 3.59 4.32
C HIS A 154 14.27 2.79 3.22
N VAL A 155 14.61 3.42 2.09
CA VAL A 155 15.42 2.78 1.05
C VAL A 155 16.80 2.39 1.59
N LYS A 156 17.47 3.28 2.34
CA LYS A 156 18.76 2.97 2.96
C LYS A 156 18.67 1.84 4.01
N ALA A 157 17.59 1.79 4.78
CA ALA A 157 17.36 0.73 5.75
C ALA A 157 17.21 -0.65 5.06
N LEU A 158 16.58 -0.69 3.87
CA LEU A 158 16.49 -1.91 3.05
C LEU A 158 17.85 -2.33 2.46
N GLU A 159 18.68 -1.37 2.07
CA GLU A 159 20.03 -1.63 1.52
C GLU A 159 21.03 -2.08 2.60
N ASN A 160 20.89 -1.59 3.83
CA ASN A 160 21.77 -1.89 4.96
C ASN A 160 21.00 -2.39 6.19
N PRO A 161 20.54 -3.66 6.20
CA PRO A 161 19.82 -4.25 7.34
C PRO A 161 20.69 -4.43 8.61
N GLN A 162 21.97 -4.03 8.59
CA GLN A 162 22.94 -4.24 9.69
C GLN A 162 23.22 -2.99 10.54
N ASN A 163 22.59 -1.84 10.26
CA ASN A 163 22.90 -0.58 10.96
C ASN A 163 21.97 -0.20 12.11
N GLU A 164 21.00 -1.04 12.47
CA GLU A 164 20.04 -0.76 13.57
C GLU A 164 20.25 -1.63 14.83
N GLN A 165 21.43 -2.24 15.01
CA GLN A 165 21.92 -2.80 16.28
C GLN A 165 23.41 -2.42 16.36
N ASP A 166 23.97 -1.64 17.30
CA ASP A 166 23.77 -1.61 18.75
C ASP A 166 24.59 -0.42 19.36
N PRO A 167 24.02 0.57 20.10
CA PRO A 167 24.82 1.50 20.91
C PRO A 167 25.24 0.93 22.28
N LEU A 168 25.00 -0.35 22.59
CA LEU A 168 25.15 -0.91 23.95
C LEU A 168 26.33 -1.86 24.18
N PHE A 169 27.35 -1.87 23.32
CA PHE A 169 28.64 -2.52 23.62
C PHE A 169 29.79 -1.51 23.64
N ASN A 170 29.73 -0.55 24.55
CA ASN A 170 30.92 0.15 25.04
C ASN A 170 30.69 0.57 26.50
N ILE A 171 30.69 -0.41 27.39
CA ILE A 171 30.98 -0.17 28.81
C ILE A 171 32.18 -1.06 29.13
N HIS A 172 33.28 -0.36 29.45
CA HIS A 172 34.58 -0.89 29.79
C HIS A 172 34.64 -1.41 31.22
#